data_AF-A0A9E1RF07-F1
#
_entry.id   AF-A0A9E1RF07-F1
#
_cell.length_a   1.000
_cell.length_b   1.000
_cell.length_c   1.000
_cell.angle_alpha   90.00
_cell.angle_beta   90.00
_cell.angle_gamma   90.00
#
_symmetry.space_group_name_H-M   'P 1'
#
loop_
_entity.id
_entity.type
_entity.pdbx_description
1 polymer ?
#
loop_
_entity_poly.entity_id
_entity_poly.type
_entity_poly.pdbx_seq_one_letter_code
_entity_poly.pdbx_strand_id
1 'polypeptide(L)'
;MTRITAADILKVVPITRKTLWLWQKKYRFFPDPQKEGHPGGKGIVGYYPAWVEERCKQVYALQKKGYTISMIKEILEKEEKEKSTRKILVVDDERKFCDLLKKIF
;
A
#
# COMPACT_ATOMS: atom_id res chain seq x y z
N MET A 1 -14.48 -3.44 -4.95
CA MET A 1 -13.20 -2.90 -4.46
C MET A 1 -13.39 -1.44 -4.11
N THR A 2 -13.20 -1.07 -2.85
CA THR A 2 -13.33 0.32 -2.40
C THR A 2 -12.26 1.18 -3.08
N ARG A 3 -12.66 2.29 -3.69
CA ARG A 3 -11.78 3.29 -4.31
C ARG A 3 -11.79 4.54 -3.45
N ILE A 4 -10.65 5.21 -3.35
CA ILE A 4 -10.50 6.40 -2.50
C ILE A 4 -9.99 7.57 -3.34
N THR A 5 -10.39 8.78 -2.98
CA THR A 5 -9.87 9.99 -3.63
C THR A 5 -8.67 10.53 -2.87
N ALA A 6 -7.95 11.45 -3.50
CA ALA A 6 -6.93 12.20 -2.79
C ALA A 6 -7.46 12.98 -1.58
N ALA A 7 -8.70 13.49 -1.65
CA ALA A 7 -9.28 14.21 -0.54
C ALA A 7 -9.46 13.30 0.67
N ASP A 8 -9.84 12.04 0.45
CA ASP A 8 -9.99 11.04 1.51
C ASP A 8 -8.65 10.73 2.18
N ILE A 9 -7.59 10.55 1.39
CA ILE A 9 -6.23 10.35 1.92
C ILE A 9 -5.78 11.54 2.76
N LEU A 10 -6.00 12.78 2.28
CA LEU A 10 -5.55 14.00 2.96
C LEU A 10 -6.34 14.32 4.23
N LYS A 11 -7.56 13.78 4.40
CA LYS A 11 -8.31 13.86 5.67
C LYS A 11 -7.67 13.03 6.77
N VAL A 12 -7.02 11.92 6.42
CA VAL A 12 -6.49 10.93 7.38
C VAL A 12 -4.99 11.08 7.57
N VAL A 13 -4.25 11.39 6.50
CA VAL A 13 -2.80 11.55 6.51
C VAL A 13 -2.46 13.03 6.47
N PRO A 14 -1.86 13.60 7.54
CA PRO A 14 -1.62 15.04 7.66
C PRO A 14 -0.40 15.48 6.82
N ILE A 15 -0.59 15.45 5.50
CA ILE A 15 0.37 15.88 4.47
C ILE A 15 -0.32 16.86 3.52
N THR A 16 0.48 17.55 2.70
CA THR A 16 -0.06 18.43 1.65
C THR A 16 -0.34 17.66 0.36
N ARG A 17 -1.17 18.24 -0.52
CA ARG A 17 -1.38 17.72 -1.88
C ARG A 17 -0.07 17.61 -2.67
N LYS A 18 0.87 18.55 -2.48
CA LYS A 18 2.19 18.55 -3.11
C LYS A 18 3.03 17.36 -2.63
N THR A 19 3.00 17.07 -1.33
CA THR A 19 3.69 15.90 -0.76
C THR A 19 3.13 14.60 -1.32
N LEU A 20 1.80 14.47 -1.38
CA LEU A 20 1.13 13.29 -1.96
C LEU A 20 1.53 13.11 -3.44
N TRP A 21 1.53 14.20 -4.22
CA TRP A 21 1.99 14.17 -5.60
C TRP A 21 3.47 13.77 -5.73
N LEU A 22 4.33 14.25 -4.83
CA LEU A 22 5.76 13.91 -4.82
C LEU A 22 5.99 12.42 -4.54
N TRP A 23 5.30 11.88 -3.54
CA TRP A 23 5.33 10.45 -3.20
C TRP A 23 4.87 9.57 -4.36
N GLN A 24 3.87 10.03 -5.10
CA GLN A 24 3.35 9.35 -6.28
C GLN A 24 4.31 9.46 -7.48
N LYS A 25 4.61 10.68 -7.94
CA LYS A 25 5.29 10.92 -9.22
C LYS A 25 6.80 10.77 -9.14
N LYS A 26 7.41 11.24 -8.06
CA LYS A 26 8.87 11.20 -7.90
C LYS A 26 9.34 9.90 -7.24
N TYR A 27 8.68 9.50 -6.15
CA TYR A 27 9.14 8.36 -5.35
C TYR A 27 8.43 7.04 -5.65
N ARG A 28 7.29 7.09 -6.36
CA ARG A 28 6.54 5.91 -6.81
C ARG A 28 6.20 4.95 -5.68
N PHE A 29 5.85 5.47 -4.51
CA PHE A 29 5.45 4.64 -3.36
C PHE A 29 4.10 3.92 -3.58
N PHE A 30 3.30 4.37 -4.54
CA PHE A 30 1.98 3.83 -4.88
C PHE A 30 1.62 4.23 -6.33
N PRO A 31 0.64 3.57 -6.98
CA PRO A 31 0.31 3.80 -8.38
C PRO A 31 -0.36 5.15 -8.63
N ASP A 32 -0.39 5.53 -9.90
CA ASP A 32 -1.19 6.67 -10.36
C ASP A 32 -2.69 6.41 -10.18
N PRO A 33 -3.49 7.45 -9.85
CA PRO A 33 -4.93 7.29 -9.73
C PRO A 33 -5.56 7.08 -11.11
N GLN A 34 -6.60 6.27 -11.16
CA GLN A 34 -7.47 6.15 -12.31
C GLN A 34 -8.32 7.42 -12.43
N LYS A 35 -8.22 8.10 -13.57
CA LYS A 35 -8.94 9.33 -13.84
C LYS A 35 -10.30 9.01 -14.44
N GLU A 36 -11.35 9.51 -13.81
CA GLU A 36 -12.73 9.32 -14.25
C GLU A 36 -13.48 10.66 -14.21
N GLY A 37 -14.54 10.77 -15.02
CA GLY A 37 -15.43 11.93 -14.95
C GLY A 37 -16.03 12.05 -13.55
N HIS A 38 -16.11 13.27 -13.04
CA HIS A 38 -16.75 13.51 -11.74
C HIS A 38 -18.21 13.04 -11.81
N PRO A 39 -18.73 12.30 -10.80
CA PRO A 39 -20.12 11.80 -10.82
C PRO A 39 -21.17 12.91 -11.01
N GLY A 40 -20.89 14.10 -10.47
CA GLY A 40 -21.69 15.33 -10.66
C GLY A 40 -21.44 16.11 -11.96
N GLY A 41 -20.80 15.52 -12.98
CA GLY A 41 -20.66 16.09 -14.33
C GLY A 41 -19.65 17.22 -14.52
N LYS A 42 -19.00 17.71 -13.46
CA LYS A 42 -17.98 18.77 -13.55
C LYS A 42 -16.59 18.26 -13.15
N GLY A 43 -15.71 18.09 -14.15
CA GLY A 43 -14.29 17.83 -13.97
C GLY A 43 -13.89 16.34 -13.92
N ILE A 44 -12.62 16.11 -13.59
CA ILE A 44 -11.99 14.78 -13.52
C ILE A 44 -11.59 14.50 -12.08
N VAL A 45 -11.94 13.33 -11.57
CA VAL A 45 -11.52 12.83 -10.25
C VAL A 45 -10.51 11.70 -10.44
N GLY A 46 -9.46 11.72 -9.62
CA GLY A 46 -8.50 10.63 -9.54
C GLY A 46 -8.86 9.69 -8.40
N TYR A 47 -9.12 8.43 -8.72
CA TYR A 47 -9.39 7.36 -7.78
C TYR A 47 -8.17 6.45 -7.61
N TYR A 48 -7.74 6.27 -6.37
CA TYR A 48 -6.69 5.33 -5.98
C TYR A 48 -7.32 4.01 -5.47
N PRO A 49 -6.58 2.89 -5.55
CA PRO A 49 -6.92 1.70 -4.79
C PRO A 49 -6.98 2.00 -3.28
N ALA A 50 -7.90 1.37 -2.54
CA ALA A 50 -8.04 1.60 -1.09
C ALA A 50 -6.75 1.38 -0.28
N TRP A 51 -5.90 0.42 -0.69
CA TRP A 51 -4.65 0.14 0.02
C TRP A 51 -3.66 1.31 0.01
N VAL A 52 -3.83 2.29 -0.89
CA VAL A 52 -2.96 3.46 -0.98
C VAL A 52 -3.04 4.33 0.27
N GLU A 53 -4.21 4.40 0.93
CA GLU A 53 -4.34 5.13 2.20
C GLU A 53 -3.37 4.57 3.25
N GLU A 54 -3.37 3.25 3.42
CA GLU A 54 -2.52 2.57 4.40
C GLU A 54 -1.04 2.74 4.05
N ARG A 55 -0.71 2.66 2.75
CA ARG A 55 0.65 2.94 2.27
C ARG A 55 1.08 4.38 2.61
N CYS A 56 0.20 5.37 2.45
CA CYS A 56 0.50 6.75 2.82
C CYS A 56 0.68 6.93 4.33
N LYS A 57 -0.13 6.28 5.17
CA LYS A 57 0.05 6.28 6.64
C LYS A 57 1.41 5.71 7.02
N GLN A 58 1.80 4.59 6.40
CA GLN A 58 3.09 3.94 6.63
C GLN A 58 4.27 4.86 6.26
N VAL A 59 4.25 5.45 5.07
CA VAL A 59 5.30 6.40 4.62
C VAL A 59 5.37 7.59 5.58
N TYR A 60 4.24 8.16 5.97
CA TYR A 60 4.19 9.26 6.93
C TYR A 60 4.81 8.91 8.28
N ALA A 61 4.47 7.74 8.82
CA ALA A 61 4.99 7.27 10.10
C ALA A 61 6.51 7.06 10.04
N LEU A 62 7.04 6.53 8.94
CA LEU A 62 8.49 6.38 8.74
C LEU A 62 9.18 7.74 8.63
N GLN A 63 8.61 8.71 7.89
CA GLN A 63 9.17 10.06 7.85
C GLN A 63 9.19 10.72 9.23
N LYS A 64 8.12 10.57 10.02
CA LYS A 64 8.04 11.05 11.41
C LYS A 64 9.12 10.46 12.31
N LYS A 65 9.53 9.21 12.06
CA LYS A 65 10.63 8.53 12.76
C LYS A 65 12.02 8.96 12.27
N GLY A 66 12.12 9.85 11.29
CA GLY A 66 13.39 10.37 10.76
C GLY A 66 13.99 9.55 9.62
N TYR A 67 13.27 8.56 9.07
CA TYR A 67 13.78 7.80 7.93
C TYR A 67 13.85 8.66 6.66
N THR A 68 14.94 8.51 5.91
CA THR A 68 15.09 9.15 4.61
C THR A 68 14.20 8.49 3.56
N ILE A 69 13.94 9.19 2.45
CA ILE A 69 13.14 8.64 1.34
C ILE A 69 13.74 7.33 0.79
N SER A 70 15.08 7.21 0.70
CA SER A 70 15.74 6.00 0.21
C SER A 70 15.46 4.81 1.13
N MET A 71 15.66 5.01 2.44
CA MET A 71 15.39 3.98 3.45
C MET A 71 13.92 3.53 3.42
N ILE A 72 12.98 4.47 3.28
CA ILE A 72 11.56 4.15 3.17
C ILE A 72 11.32 3.27 1.95
N LYS A 73 11.90 3.63 0.80
CA LYS A 73 11.75 2.84 -0.43
C LYS A 73 12.24 1.40 -0.24
N GLU A 74 13.42 1.23 0.34
CA GLU A 74 13.99 -0.10 0.63
C GLU A 74 13.10 -0.93 1.57
N ILE A 75 12.55 -0.31 2.62
CA ILE A 75 11.62 -0.97 3.55
C ILE A 75 10.37 -1.46 2.80
N LEU A 76 9.78 -0.60 1.97
CA LEU A 76 8.56 -0.94 1.23
C LEU A 76 8.80 -2.04 0.19
N GLU A 77 9.94 -2.00 -0.52
CA GLU A 77 10.33 -3.04 -1.49
C GLU A 77 10.60 -4.39 -0.79
N LYS A 78 11.22 -4.37 0.38
CA LYS A 78 11.47 -5.58 1.17
C LYS A 78 10.15 -6.22 1.63
N GLU A 79 9.21 -5.42 2.13
CA GLU A 79 7.88 -5.91 2.52
C GLU A 79 7.11 -6.52 1.35
N GLU A 80 7.20 -5.95 0.15
CA GLU A 80 6.54 -6.48 -1.04
C GLU A 80 7.15 -7.82 -1.47
N LYS A 81 8.49 -7.93 -1.43
CA LYS A 81 9.20 -9.20 -1.67
C LYS A 81 8.81 -10.27 -0.64
N GLU A 82 8.74 -9.92 0.64
CA GLU A 82 8.33 -10.85 1.70
C GLU A 82 6.87 -11.30 1.57
N LYS A 83 5.96 -10.41 1.17
CA LYS A 83 4.57 -10.80 0.87
C LYS A 83 4.49 -11.76 -0.32
N SER A 84 5.34 -11.58 -1.33
CA SER A 84 5.42 -12.45 -2.51
C SER A 84 6.03 -13.83 -2.20
N THR A 85 7.02 -13.90 -1.31
CA THR A 85 7.68 -15.17 -0.94
C THR A 85 6.89 -16.01 0.07
N ARG A 86 5.89 -15.44 0.76
CA ARG A 86 4.97 -16.21 1.62
C ARG A 86 4.06 -17.09 0.76
N LYS A 87 4.51 -18.32 0.51
CA LYS A 87 3.62 -19.40 0.04
C LYS A 87 2.66 -19.75 1.18
N ILE A 88 1.40 -19.36 1.06
CA ILE A 88 0.35 -19.84 1.96
C ILE A 88 0.08 -21.30 1.60
N LEU A 89 0.52 -22.22 2.45
CA LEU A 89 0.19 -23.64 2.32
C LEU A 89 -1.16 -23.82 3.01
N VAL A 90 -2.24 -23.75 2.24
CA VAL A 90 -3.58 -24.10 2.75
C VAL A 90 -3.65 -25.62 2.82
N VAL A 91 -3.82 -26.16 4.02
CA VAL A 91 -4.02 -27.59 4.23
C VAL A 91 -5.44 -27.80 4.74
N ASP A 92 -6.30 -28.39 3.90
CA ASP A 92 -7.70 -28.69 4.24
C ASP A 92 -7.86 -29.84 5.26
N ASP A 93 -6.78 -30.53 5.58
CA ASP A 93 -6.78 -31.74 6.42
C ASP A 93 -5.72 -31.63 7.52
N GLU A 94 -6.17 -31.41 8.75
CA GLU A 94 -5.30 -31.26 9.94
C GLU A 94 -4.34 -32.43 10.11
N ARG A 95 -4.73 -33.66 9.72
CA ARG A 95 -3.87 -34.84 9.84
C ARG A 95 -2.70 -34.78 8.85
N LYS A 96 -2.96 -34.36 7.61
CA LYS A 96 -1.92 -34.17 6.59
C LYS A 96 -0.95 -33.05 6.98
N PHE A 97 -1.43 -32.01 7.65
CA PHE A 97 -0.58 -30.95 8.19
C PHE A 97 0.36 -31.48 9.28
N CYS A 98 -0.16 -32.26 10.23
CA CYS A 98 0.66 -32.90 11.26
C CYS A 98 1.73 -33.85 10.68
N ASP A 99 1.38 -34.63 9.64
CA ASP A 99 2.33 -35.54 8.99
C ASP A 99 3.41 -34.80 8.19
N LEU A 100 3.08 -33.64 7.61
CA LEU A 100 4.04 -32.74 6.97
C LEU A 100 4.99 -32.11 7.99
N LEU A 101 4.48 -31.68 9.15
CA LEU A 101 5.31 -31.09 10.22
C LEU A 101 6.32 -32.11 10.77
N LYS A 102 5.91 -33.37 10.96
CA LYS A 102 6.78 -34.48 11.41
C LYS A 102 7.89 -34.86 10.43
N LYS A 103 7.84 -34.40 9.18
CA LYS A 103 8.91 -34.61 8.19
C LYS A 103 9.94 -33.49 8.17
N ILE A 104 9.61 -32.34 8.75
CA ILE A 104 10.45 -31.14 8.74
C ILE A 104 11.21 -30.98 10.07
N PHE A 105 10.61 -31.43 11.18
CA PHE A 105 11.22 -31.54 12.50
C PHE A 105 11.55 -33.00 12.82
#